data_AF-A0A7R9FTX6-F1
#
_entry.id   AF-A0A7R9FTX6-F1
#
_cell.length_a   1.000
_cell.length_b   1.000
_cell.length_c   1.000
_cell.angle_alpha   90.00
_cell.angle_beta   90.00
_cell.angle_gamma   90.00
#
_symmetry.space_group_name_H-M   'P 1'
#
loop_
_entity.id
_entity.type
_entity.pdbx_description
1 polymer ?
#
loop_
_entity_poly.entity_id
_entity_poly.type
_entity_poly.pdbx_seq_one_letter_code
_entity_poly.pdbx_strand_id
1 'polypeptide(L)'
;MLDIASEVNSKYGAKYHKRRQFATKNESAQEAHEAIRPSYINKIDVSDERDEQRLYELIWKRTIASQMSDAELEKTIITIQNDKNAKELQATGEVVLFDGFLKIYTESADEETDNNEEDGDVLLPPLKNGQALPLIAMSATQRYTRPLPRYTEASLVKKLEELGIGRPSTYAPTISTVQKRGYIVKEARE
;
A
#
# COMPACT_ATOMS: atom_id res chain seq x y z
N MET A 1 8.26 -22.61 -8.79
CA MET A 1 7.78 -22.35 -7.40
C MET A 1 8.85 -22.68 -6.34
N LEU A 2 9.69 -23.71 -6.55
CA LEU A 2 10.91 -23.94 -5.76
C LEU A 2 11.86 -22.72 -5.75
N ASP A 3 11.88 -21.95 -6.84
CA ASP A 3 12.82 -20.85 -6.99
C ASP A 3 12.48 -19.63 -6.12
N ILE A 4 11.19 -19.31 -5.89
CA ILE A 4 10.80 -18.15 -5.07
C ILE A 4 11.13 -18.39 -3.60
N ALA A 5 10.84 -19.59 -3.09
CA ALA A 5 11.17 -19.96 -1.72
C ALA A 5 12.68 -19.92 -1.48
N SER A 6 13.46 -20.46 -2.42
CA SER A 6 14.93 -20.40 -2.38
C SER A 6 15.43 -18.96 -2.40
N GLU A 7 14.87 -18.12 -3.27
CA GLU A 7 15.24 -16.71 -3.40
C GLU A 7 14.98 -15.93 -2.10
N VAL A 8 13.78 -16.10 -1.51
CA VAL A 8 13.42 -15.45 -0.24
C VAL A 8 14.33 -15.92 0.90
N ASN A 9 14.51 -17.23 1.02
CA ASN A 9 15.35 -17.81 2.06
C ASN A 9 16.82 -17.38 1.93
N SER A 10 17.35 -17.33 0.71
CA SER A 10 18.75 -16.94 0.45
C SER A 10 19.00 -15.46 0.70
N LYS A 11 18.06 -14.57 0.34
CA LYS A 11 18.27 -13.11 0.43
C LYS A 11 17.83 -12.51 1.76
N TYR A 12 16.73 -13.01 2.34
CA TYR A 12 16.10 -12.40 3.51
C TYR A 12 16.14 -13.33 4.74
N GLY A 13 16.22 -14.64 4.53
CA GLY A 13 16.29 -15.65 5.58
C GLY A 13 14.97 -16.37 5.82
N ALA A 14 15.04 -17.50 6.51
CA ALA A 14 13.92 -18.42 6.70
C ALA A 14 12.67 -17.78 7.33
N LYS A 15 12.84 -16.81 8.24
CA LYS A 15 11.73 -16.11 8.90
C LYS A 15 10.86 -15.29 7.94
N TYR A 16 11.39 -14.91 6.78
CA TYR A 16 10.67 -14.13 5.78
C TYR A 16 9.88 -14.97 4.80
N HIS A 17 10.07 -16.29 4.73
CA HIS A 17 9.35 -17.10 3.76
C HIS A 17 8.03 -17.64 4.35
N LYS A 18 6.92 -17.36 3.67
CA LYS A 18 5.60 -17.92 3.99
C LYS A 18 4.91 -18.30 2.69
N ARG A 19 4.73 -19.61 2.46
CA ARG A 19 4.04 -20.10 1.26
C ARG A 19 2.58 -19.66 1.31
N ARG A 20 2.14 -18.92 0.30
CA ARG A 20 0.76 -18.46 0.14
C ARG A 20 0.20 -18.89 -1.20
N GLN A 21 -1.09 -19.18 -1.23
CA GLN A 21 -1.85 -19.42 -2.45
C GLN A 21 -2.97 -18.39 -2.54
N PHE A 22 -2.99 -17.63 -3.62
CA PHE A 22 -4.03 -16.66 -3.92
C PHE A 22 -4.86 -17.20 -5.07
N ALA A 23 -6.12 -17.54 -4.81
CA ALA A 23 -7.06 -17.98 -5.83
C ALA A 23 -8.07 -16.87 -6.13
N THR A 24 -8.23 -16.54 -7.41
CA THR A 24 -9.19 -15.53 -7.86
C THR A 24 -10.60 -16.14 -7.90
N LYS A 25 -11.62 -15.41 -7.42
CA LYS A 25 -13.02 -15.87 -7.40
C LYS A 25 -13.81 -15.56 -8.68
N ASN A 26 -13.18 -15.05 -9.73
CA ASN A 26 -13.88 -14.49 -10.89
C ASN A 26 -14.29 -15.60 -11.88
N GLU A 27 -15.59 -15.90 -12.00
CA GLU A 27 -16.13 -16.99 -12.83
C GLU A 27 -15.94 -16.78 -14.34
N SER A 28 -15.74 -15.54 -14.81
CA SER A 28 -15.54 -15.25 -16.23
C SER A 28 -14.09 -15.45 -16.72
N ALA A 29 -13.20 -15.97 -15.87
CA ALA A 29 -11.76 -16.04 -16.10
C ALA A 29 -11.31 -17.25 -16.96
N GLN A 30 -12.01 -17.57 -18.05
CA GLN A 30 -11.62 -18.68 -18.93
C GLN A 30 -10.23 -18.51 -19.56
N GLU A 31 -9.71 -17.28 -19.63
CA GLU A 31 -8.44 -16.94 -20.28
C GLU A 31 -7.27 -16.66 -19.30
N ALA A 32 -7.52 -16.62 -17.98
CA ALA A 32 -6.50 -16.23 -17.01
C ALA A 32 -6.07 -17.41 -16.13
N HIS A 33 -5.01 -18.10 -16.54
CA HIS A 33 -4.49 -19.29 -15.84
C HIS A 33 -3.45 -18.94 -14.76
N GLU A 34 -2.85 -17.75 -14.81
CA GLU A 34 -1.76 -17.35 -13.90
C GLU A 34 -1.68 -15.83 -13.73
N ALA A 35 -1.17 -15.38 -12.57
CA ALA A 35 -0.87 -13.97 -12.31
C ALA A 35 0.33 -13.49 -13.13
N ILE A 36 0.42 -12.18 -13.37
CA ILE A 36 1.62 -11.57 -13.96
C ILE A 36 2.77 -11.69 -12.96
N ARG A 37 3.82 -12.44 -13.34
CA ARG A 37 5.00 -12.70 -12.53
C ARG A 37 6.23 -12.92 -13.42
N PRO A 38 7.46 -12.83 -12.89
CA PRO A 38 8.66 -13.17 -13.64
C PRO A 38 8.61 -14.60 -14.15
N SER A 39 9.02 -14.81 -15.40
CA SER A 39 9.23 -16.16 -15.95
C SER A 39 10.40 -16.86 -15.25
N TYR A 40 11.46 -16.11 -14.93
CA TYR A 40 12.65 -16.58 -14.24
C TYR A 40 12.95 -15.69 -13.02
N ILE A 41 12.67 -16.17 -11.82
CA ILE A 41 12.79 -15.35 -10.60
C ILE A 41 14.23 -14.95 -10.27
N ASN A 42 15.21 -15.74 -10.73
CA ASN A 42 16.63 -15.54 -10.50
C ASN A 42 17.26 -14.47 -11.42
N LYS A 43 16.52 -13.95 -12.42
CA LYS A 43 16.95 -12.82 -13.23
C LYS A 43 16.43 -11.53 -12.62
N ILE A 44 17.32 -10.59 -12.33
CA ILE A 44 16.97 -9.28 -11.76
C ILE A 44 16.99 -8.22 -12.87
N ASP A 45 18.02 -8.26 -13.73
CA ASP A 45 18.17 -7.38 -14.88
C ASP A 45 17.73 -8.12 -16.15
N VAL A 46 16.77 -7.53 -16.87
CA VAL A 46 16.15 -8.16 -18.06
C VAL A 46 16.11 -7.23 -19.27
N SER A 47 16.31 -5.93 -19.09
CA SER A 47 16.36 -4.96 -20.18
C SER A 47 17.32 -3.81 -19.86
N ASP A 48 17.99 -3.29 -20.89
CA ASP A 48 18.75 -2.05 -20.81
C ASP A 48 17.84 -0.81 -20.91
N GLU A 49 16.58 -1.00 -21.33
CA GLU A 49 15.58 0.06 -21.34
C GLU A 49 15.03 0.29 -19.94
N ARG A 50 15.16 1.53 -19.46
CA ARG A 50 14.84 1.91 -18.09
C ARG A 50 13.39 1.60 -17.70
N ASP A 51 12.43 1.87 -18.57
CA ASP A 51 11.01 1.73 -18.24
C ASP A 51 10.60 0.25 -18.19
N GLU A 52 11.12 -0.58 -19.10
CA GLU A 52 10.94 -2.03 -19.06
C GLU A 52 11.55 -2.64 -17.79
N GLN A 53 12.78 -2.24 -17.45
CA GLN A 53 13.49 -2.73 -16.26
C GLN A 53 12.75 -2.32 -14.98
N ARG A 54 12.22 -1.10 -14.89
CA ARG A 54 11.44 -0.64 -13.73
C ARG A 54 10.12 -1.39 -13.58
N LEU A 55 9.41 -1.63 -14.68
CA LEU A 55 8.17 -2.42 -14.65
C LEU A 55 8.46 -3.86 -14.23
N TYR A 56 9.55 -4.45 -14.74
CA TYR A 56 9.99 -5.78 -14.33
C TYR A 56 10.32 -5.82 -12.83
N GLU A 57 11.09 -4.86 -12.32
CA GLU A 57 11.44 -4.77 -10.90
C GLU A 57 10.18 -4.67 -10.01
N LEU A 58 9.18 -3.89 -10.44
CA LEU A 58 7.89 -3.80 -9.74
C LEU A 58 7.18 -5.16 -9.68
N ILE A 59 7.08 -5.85 -10.83
CA ILE A 59 6.47 -7.18 -10.93
C ILE A 59 7.25 -8.20 -10.07
N TRP A 60 8.57 -8.13 -10.08
CA TRP A 60 9.45 -8.99 -9.28
C TRP A 60 9.23 -8.78 -7.79
N LYS A 61 9.28 -7.53 -7.32
CA LYS A 61 9.05 -7.18 -5.90
C LYS A 61 7.67 -7.63 -5.43
N ARG A 62 6.61 -7.38 -6.22
CA ARG A 62 5.25 -7.83 -5.89
C ARG A 62 5.16 -9.36 -5.82
N THR A 63 5.81 -10.07 -6.73
CA THR A 63 5.84 -11.54 -6.76
C THR A 63 6.53 -12.11 -5.52
N ILE A 64 7.73 -11.63 -5.19
CA ILE A 64 8.49 -12.08 -4.01
C ILE A 64 7.72 -11.75 -2.73
N ALA A 65 7.23 -10.51 -2.59
CA ALA A 65 6.49 -10.06 -1.43
C ALA A 65 5.24 -10.91 -1.15
N SER A 66 4.57 -11.38 -2.21
CA SER A 66 3.39 -12.27 -2.08
C SER A 66 3.69 -13.60 -1.37
N GLN A 67 4.95 -14.05 -1.38
CA GLN A 67 5.42 -15.28 -0.73
C GLN A 67 6.26 -14.99 0.53
N MET A 68 6.25 -13.74 0.99
CA MET A 68 6.90 -13.35 2.23
C MET A 68 5.94 -13.42 3.43
N SER A 69 6.51 -13.49 4.62
CA SER A 69 5.79 -13.40 5.90
C SER A 69 5.09 -12.05 6.05
N ASP A 70 4.03 -12.02 6.87
CA ASP A 70 3.34 -10.78 7.21
C ASP A 70 4.28 -9.85 7.98
N ALA A 71 4.08 -8.54 7.84
CA ALA A 71 4.70 -7.59 8.75
C ALA A 71 3.99 -7.65 10.12
N GLU A 72 4.74 -7.50 11.19
CA GLU A 72 4.22 -7.42 12.56
C GLU A 72 4.42 -5.99 13.06
N LEU A 73 3.32 -5.36 13.43
CA LEU A 73 3.24 -3.97 13.88
C LEU A 73 2.70 -3.95 15.31
N GLU A 74 3.32 -3.15 16.17
CA GLU A 74 2.82 -2.87 17.52
C GLU A 74 2.18 -1.49 17.54
N LYS A 75 0.86 -1.45 17.76
CA LYS A 75 0.09 -0.21 17.87
C LYS A 75 -0.15 0.12 19.34
N THR A 76 0.39 1.24 19.79
CA THR A 76 0.18 1.80 21.12
C THR A 76 -0.86 2.92 21.05
N ILE A 77 -1.93 2.80 21.84
CA ILE A 77 -2.96 3.83 21.98
C ILE A 77 -2.93 4.32 23.42
N ILE A 78 -2.70 5.62 23.60
CA ILE A 78 -2.65 6.28 24.89
C ILE A 78 -3.84 7.21 25.01
N THR A 79 -4.72 6.90 25.95
CA THR A 79 -5.84 7.77 26.33
C THR A 79 -5.42 8.64 27.51
N ILE A 80 -5.50 9.96 27.33
CA ILE A 80 -5.09 10.97 28.31
C ILE A 80 -6.35 11.69 28.79
N GLN A 81 -6.62 11.58 30.07
CA GLN A 81 -7.69 12.31 30.74
C GLN A 81 -7.17 13.66 31.23
N ASN A 82 -8.02 14.69 31.24
CA ASN A 82 -7.73 15.95 31.92
C ASN A 82 -8.73 16.22 33.05
N ASP A 83 -8.33 17.09 33.97
CA ASP A 83 -9.06 17.45 35.18
C ASP A 83 -10.11 18.57 34.98
N LYS A 84 -10.03 19.31 33.87
CA LYS A 84 -10.87 20.48 33.55
C LYS A 84 -12.13 20.13 32.77
N ASN A 85 -12.18 19.01 32.06
CA ASN A 85 -13.37 18.56 31.35
C ASN A 85 -13.37 17.04 31.10
N ALA A 86 -14.53 16.49 30.73
CA ALA A 86 -14.72 15.07 30.43
C ALA A 86 -14.21 14.63 29.05
N LYS A 87 -13.47 15.48 28.31
CA LYS A 87 -12.91 15.09 27.00
C LYS A 87 -11.58 14.41 27.20
N GLU A 88 -11.43 13.29 26.51
CA GLU A 88 -10.19 12.53 26.43
C GLU A 88 -9.37 12.99 25.23
N LEU A 89 -8.05 13.03 25.39
CA LEU A 89 -7.09 13.18 24.31
C LEU A 89 -6.54 11.80 23.98
N GLN A 90 -6.27 11.53 22.71
CA GLN A 90 -5.74 10.25 22.27
C GLN A 90 -4.42 10.49 21.52
N ALA A 91 -3.39 9.75 21.88
CA ALA A 91 -2.16 9.65 21.11
C ALA A 91 -2.03 8.21 20.60
N THR A 92 -1.71 8.06 19.32
CA THR A 92 -1.48 6.76 18.69
C THR A 92 -0.04 6.73 18.19
N GLY A 93 0.63 5.60 18.40
CA GLY A 93 1.95 5.33 17.86
C GLY A 93 2.01 3.91 17.34
N GLU A 94 2.81 3.70 16.32
CA GLU A 94 2.96 2.41 15.66
C GLU A 94 4.45 2.12 15.47
N VAL A 95 4.86 0.88 15.73
CA VAL A 95 6.24 0.43 15.60
C VAL A 95 6.29 -0.89 14.84
N VAL A 96 7.18 -0.99 13.85
CA VAL A 96 7.42 -2.23 13.12
C VAL A 96 8.28 -3.17 13.97
N LEU A 97 7.68 -4.25 14.48
CA LEU A 97 8.40 -5.34 15.16
C LEU A 97 9.09 -6.28 14.16
N PHE A 98 8.45 -6.50 13.02
CA PHE A 98 8.97 -7.30 11.92
C PHE A 98 8.48 -6.75 10.59
N ASP A 99 9.41 -6.41 9.69
CA ASP A 99 9.13 -5.78 8.40
C ASP A 99 8.51 -6.73 7.37
N GLY A 100 8.62 -8.05 7.55
CA GLY A 100 7.96 -9.04 6.68
C GLY A 100 8.12 -8.71 5.19
N PHE A 101 7.01 -8.72 4.45
CA PHE A 101 6.97 -8.34 3.03
C PHE A 101 7.22 -6.84 2.77
N LEU A 102 6.98 -5.95 3.75
CA LEU A 102 7.21 -4.50 3.61
C LEU A 102 8.68 -4.15 3.37
N LYS A 103 9.59 -5.05 3.75
CA LYS A 103 11.03 -4.94 3.47
C LYS A 103 11.36 -4.63 2.00
N ILE A 104 10.54 -5.12 1.07
CA ILE A 104 10.82 -5.02 -0.37
C ILE A 104 9.68 -4.43 -1.19
N TYR A 105 8.48 -4.34 -0.60
CA TYR A 105 7.29 -3.87 -1.29
C TYR A 105 6.41 -3.10 -0.31
N THR A 106 6.37 -1.79 -0.52
CA THR A 106 5.37 -0.91 0.08
C THR A 106 4.46 -0.45 -1.05
N GLU A 107 3.15 -0.60 -0.89
CA GLU A 107 2.21 -0.07 -1.86
C GLU A 107 2.22 1.44 -1.73
N SER A 108 2.60 2.16 -2.80
CA SER A 108 2.46 3.61 -2.83
C SER A 108 0.98 3.94 -2.68
N ALA A 109 0.61 4.64 -1.60
CA ALA A 109 -0.71 5.22 -1.50
C ALA A 109 -0.86 6.27 -2.62
N ASP A 110 -2.04 6.35 -3.24
CA ASP A 110 -2.34 7.45 -4.16
C ASP A 110 -2.16 8.77 -3.38
N GLU A 111 -1.30 9.66 -3.88
CA GLU A 111 -0.84 10.91 -3.24
C GLU A 111 -1.97 11.80 -2.67
N GLU A 112 -3.21 11.63 -3.15
CA GLU A 112 -4.37 12.41 -2.69
C GLU A 112 -5.13 11.80 -1.50
N THR A 113 -4.84 10.56 -1.11
CA THR A 113 -5.58 9.85 -0.05
C THR A 113 -4.94 10.01 1.33
N ASP A 114 -3.68 10.46 1.38
CA ASP A 114 -2.90 10.51 2.62
C ASP A 114 -2.99 11.90 3.28
N ASN A 115 -4.05 12.11 4.06
CA ASN A 115 -4.03 13.12 5.13
C ASN A 115 -3.77 12.48 6.51
N ASN A 116 -3.25 11.23 6.54
CA ASN A 116 -3.00 10.46 7.75
C ASN A 116 -1.51 10.09 7.95
N GLU A 117 -0.60 10.66 7.16
CA GLU A 117 0.85 10.45 7.32
C GLU A 117 1.42 10.97 8.65
N GLU A 118 0.64 11.69 9.47
CA GLU A 118 1.08 12.10 10.81
C GLU A 118 1.14 10.95 11.83
N ASP A 119 0.53 9.79 11.56
CA ASP A 119 0.39 8.70 12.57
C ASP A 119 1.31 7.48 12.33
N GLY A 120 1.99 7.38 11.18
CA GLY A 120 2.55 6.11 10.67
C GLY A 120 3.87 5.62 11.30
N ASP A 121 4.70 6.51 11.84
CA ASP A 121 6.01 6.15 12.42
C ASP A 121 6.29 6.96 13.71
N VAL A 122 5.24 7.25 14.49
CA VAL A 122 5.38 8.00 15.74
C VAL A 122 5.74 7.04 16.86
N LEU A 123 7.03 7.00 17.23
CA LEU A 123 7.48 6.31 18.42
C LEU A 123 7.01 7.07 19.67
N LEU A 124 6.00 6.52 20.35
CA LEU A 124 5.54 7.06 21.62
C LEU A 124 6.54 6.73 22.74
N PRO A 125 6.80 7.66 23.68
CA PRO A 125 7.64 7.37 24.83
C PRO A 125 6.97 6.35 25.75
N PRO A 126 7.74 5.54 26.50
CA PRO A 126 7.17 4.61 27.45
C PRO A 126 6.45 5.38 28.56
N LEU A 127 5.15 5.10 28.72
CA LEU A 127 4.30 5.67 29.78
C LEU A 127 3.80 4.56 30.72
N LYS A 128 3.37 4.97 31.92
CA LYS A 128 2.70 4.10 32.89
C LYS A 128 1.29 4.58 33.17
N ASN A 129 0.39 3.66 33.50
CA ASN A 129 -0.97 4.01 33.94
C ASN A 129 -0.91 4.92 35.19
N GLY A 130 -1.65 6.03 35.14
CA GLY A 130 -1.69 7.02 36.21
C GLY A 130 -0.49 7.99 36.24
N GLN A 131 0.41 7.93 35.26
CA GLN A 131 1.50 8.90 35.15
C GLN A 131 0.95 10.31 34.90
N ALA A 132 1.38 11.27 35.71
CA ALA A 132 1.07 12.68 35.50
C ALA A 132 1.83 13.21 34.27
N LEU A 133 1.10 13.85 33.34
CA LEU A 133 1.66 14.44 32.14
C LEU A 133 1.51 15.98 32.20
N PRO A 134 2.61 16.75 32.20
CA PRO A 134 2.52 18.20 32.16
C PRO A 134 2.10 18.68 30.75
N LEU A 135 1.18 19.64 30.70
CA LEU A 135 0.84 20.33 29.45
C LEU A 135 1.99 21.28 29.08
N ILE A 136 2.64 21.00 27.94
CA ILE A 136 3.73 21.85 27.41
C ILE A 136 3.15 22.93 26.50
N ALA A 137 2.31 22.55 25.54
CA ALA A 137 1.69 23.45 24.58
C ALA A 137 0.30 22.94 24.19
N MET A 138 -0.56 23.87 23.78
CA MET A 138 -1.90 23.57 23.26
C MET A 138 -2.14 24.42 22.01
N SER A 139 -2.42 23.77 20.89
CA SER A 139 -2.81 24.41 19.65
C SER A 139 -4.22 23.94 19.25
N ALA A 140 -4.98 24.84 18.63
CA ALA A 140 -6.28 24.51 18.07
C ALA A 140 -6.17 24.61 16.55
N THR A 141 -6.53 23.53 15.85
CA THR A 141 -6.57 23.49 14.40
C THR A 141 -8.02 23.35 13.94
N GLN A 142 -8.42 24.19 13.00
CA GLN A 142 -9.70 24.07 12.31
C GLN A 142 -9.46 23.32 11.00
N ARG A 143 -10.18 22.22 10.79
CA ARG A 143 -10.16 21.46 9.53
C ARG A 143 -11.50 21.65 8.82
N TYR A 144 -11.46 21.68 7.49
CA TYR A 144 -12.64 21.74 6.63
C TYR A 144 -12.79 20.42 5.89
N THR A 145 -14.03 20.00 5.62
CA THR A 145 -14.28 18.86 4.75
C THR A 145 -13.82 19.20 3.33
N ARG A 146 -13.13 18.26 2.70
CA ARG A 146 -12.76 18.34 1.29
C ARG A 146 -13.73 17.51 0.46
N PRO A 147 -14.02 17.90 -0.80
CA PRO A 147 -14.74 17.02 -1.71
C PRO A 147 -13.93 15.74 -1.97
N LEU A 148 -14.60 14.72 -2.50
CA LEU A 148 -13.91 13.49 -2.93
C LEU A 148 -12.83 13.83 -3.98
N PRO A 149 -11.67 13.15 -3.93
CA PRO A 149 -10.62 13.35 -4.91
C PRO A 149 -11.10 12.97 -6.30
N ARG A 150 -10.48 13.57 -7.33
CA ARG A 150 -10.76 13.17 -8.71
C ARG A 150 -10.10 11.83 -8.99
N TYR A 151 -10.55 11.16 -10.06
CA TYR A 151 -9.95 9.91 -10.45
C TYR A 151 -8.58 10.13 -11.11
N THR A 152 -7.56 9.47 -10.57
CA THR A 152 -6.34 9.07 -11.28
C THR A 152 -6.65 7.93 -12.27
N GLU A 153 -5.73 7.61 -13.18
CA GLU A 153 -5.91 6.43 -14.04
C GLU A 153 -6.01 5.14 -13.21
N ALA A 154 -5.20 5.01 -12.15
CA ALA A 154 -5.22 3.85 -11.27
C ALA A 154 -6.56 3.70 -10.53
N SER A 155 -7.04 4.76 -9.90
CA SER A 155 -8.34 4.75 -9.19
C SER A 155 -9.53 4.59 -10.15
N LEU A 156 -9.43 5.08 -11.39
CA LEU A 156 -10.44 4.84 -12.42
C LEU A 156 -10.46 3.36 -12.86
N VAL A 157 -9.29 2.75 -13.11
CA VAL A 157 -9.20 1.31 -13.43
C VAL A 157 -9.80 0.48 -12.29
N LYS A 158 -9.43 0.78 -11.04
CA LYS A 158 -10.00 0.14 -9.86
C LYS A 158 -11.52 0.28 -9.83
N LYS A 159 -12.04 1.48 -10.14
CA LYS A 159 -13.49 1.71 -10.12
C LYS A 159 -14.24 0.97 -11.22
N LEU A 160 -13.66 0.89 -12.41
CA LEU A 160 -14.20 0.12 -13.53
C LEU A 160 -14.28 -1.38 -13.18
N GLU A 161 -13.22 -1.92 -12.56
CA GLU A 161 -13.19 -3.31 -12.09
C GLU A 161 -14.24 -3.59 -11.02
N GLU A 162 -14.36 -2.74 -9.99
CA GLU A 162 -15.37 -2.85 -8.93
C GLU A 162 -16.80 -2.87 -9.48
N LEU A 163 -17.07 -2.09 -10.52
CA LEU A 163 -18.38 -2.01 -11.17
C LEU A 163 -18.60 -3.12 -12.22
N GLY A 164 -17.60 -3.97 -12.47
CA GLY A 164 -17.65 -5.01 -13.50
C GLY A 164 -17.66 -4.47 -14.94
N ILE A 165 -17.25 -3.22 -15.14
CA ILE A 165 -17.23 -2.53 -16.42
C ILE A 165 -15.84 -2.69 -17.03
N GLY A 166 -15.76 -3.32 -18.21
CA GLY A 166 -14.48 -3.61 -18.85
C GLY A 166 -13.83 -4.90 -18.33
N ARG A 167 -12.64 -5.16 -18.84
CA ARG A 167 -11.80 -6.36 -18.70
C ARG A 167 -10.32 -5.94 -18.76
N PRO A 168 -9.37 -6.78 -18.31
CA PRO A 168 -7.93 -6.47 -18.38
C PRO A 168 -7.45 -5.95 -19.74
N SER A 169 -7.99 -6.51 -20.83
CA SER A 169 -7.67 -6.10 -22.21
C SER A 169 -8.26 -4.74 -22.63
N THR A 170 -9.15 -4.15 -21.85
CA THR A 170 -9.95 -2.97 -22.24
C THR A 170 -9.76 -1.74 -21.34
N TYR A 171 -9.16 -1.88 -20.15
CA TYR A 171 -8.97 -0.75 -19.23
C TYR A 171 -8.15 0.38 -19.85
N ALA A 172 -6.91 0.10 -20.27
CA ALA A 172 -6.05 1.10 -20.90
C ALA A 172 -6.61 1.66 -22.24
N PRO A 173 -7.14 0.83 -23.17
CA PRO A 173 -7.78 1.34 -24.38
C PRO A 173 -8.98 2.26 -24.12
N THR A 174 -9.80 1.95 -23.11
CA THR A 174 -10.96 2.77 -22.74
C THR A 174 -10.52 4.15 -22.30
N ILE A 175 -9.58 4.22 -21.34
CA ILE A 175 -9.02 5.48 -20.83
C ILE A 175 -8.37 6.29 -21.95
N SER A 176 -7.54 5.66 -22.78
CA SER A 176 -6.90 6.31 -23.93
C SER A 176 -7.93 6.88 -24.92
N THR A 177 -9.02 6.15 -25.17
CA THR A 177 -10.07 6.58 -26.12
C THR A 177 -10.84 7.79 -25.61
N VAL A 178 -11.24 7.81 -24.32
CA VAL A 178 -11.99 8.95 -23.77
C VAL A 178 -11.13 10.21 -23.65
N GLN A 179 -9.83 10.06 -23.39
CA GLN A 179 -8.87 11.17 -23.44
C GLN A 179 -8.69 11.68 -24.89
N LYS A 180 -8.44 10.79 -25.86
CA LYS A 180 -8.24 11.17 -27.28
C LYS A 180 -9.43 11.87 -27.90
N ARG A 181 -10.65 11.53 -27.47
CA ARG A 181 -11.89 12.16 -27.93
C ARG A 181 -12.22 13.47 -27.22
N GLY A 182 -11.40 13.88 -26.24
CA GLY A 182 -11.58 15.12 -25.50
C GLY A 182 -12.71 15.09 -24.46
N TYR A 183 -13.19 13.91 -24.05
CA TYR A 183 -14.21 13.80 -23.00
C TYR A 183 -13.64 14.04 -21.60
N ILE A 184 -12.35 13.72 -21.42
CA ILE A 184 -11.62 13.97 -20.17
C ILE A 184 -10.24 14.55 -20.49
N VAL A 185 -9.68 15.29 -19.54
CA VAL A 185 -8.34 15.87 -19.60
C VAL A 185 -7.57 15.42 -18.38
N LYS A 186 -6.30 15.03 -18.58
CA LYS A 186 -5.37 14.72 -17.50
C LYS A 186 -4.68 16.02 -17.08
N GLU A 187 -5.07 16.54 -15.92
CA GLU A 187 -4.37 17.67 -15.29
C GLU A 187 -3.42 17.12 -14.23
N ALA A 188 -2.16 17.53 -14.28
CA ALA A 188 -1.25 17.41 -13.13
C ALA A 188 -1.48 18.63 -12.24
N ARG A 189 -1.82 18.42 -10.97
CA ARG A 189 -1.82 19.48 -9.98
C ARG A 189 -0.68 19.21 -9.01
N GLU A 190 0.19 20.20 -8.84
CA GLU A 190 1.07 20.32 -7.67
C GLU A 190 0.24 20.59 -6.41
#